data_AF-A0A957EXG1-F1
#
_entry.id   AF-A0A957EXG1-F1
#
_cell.length_a   1.000
_cell.length_b   1.000
_cell.length_c   1.000
_cell.angle_alpha   90.00
_cell.angle_beta   90.00
_cell.angle_gamma   90.00
#
_symmetry.space_group_name_H-M   'P 1'
#
loop_
_entity.id
_entity.type
_entity.pdbx_description
1 polymer ?
#
loop_
_entity_poly.entity_id
_entity_poly.type
_entity_poly.pdbx_seq_one_letter_code
_entity_poly.pdbx_strand_id
1 'polypeptide(L)'
;MIGFERRQHILRILAETPGIRVPELAQQLDVSEGTIRNDLTALEEEHLVRRVRGGAVLTERPLNGAAKASTVANMNAKQRIAHWAAEMVDEGDAIWLDAGTTGQLMVPHLQDRSLTVVTNGLRVALALAEQNKHTVILVGGRVGQDGFYTVGTPNEPLLETLHLNTAFISGVGFTLDRGLTVRDFEDAQLKEKVVAAANRVVALVDSAKMGQQGLIPFASAAQLSHLVTDSQVSAEFVQQIRQAQINLTICGENTVRSFISDASSNRLTIGFANQSEALPFAVDVRRGLERTAVHRSDIDLVIVDNKLSGQVALDMADHLIERDVDIAIEYQIDYRTGNLIMDKFRRANIPVIAVDIPMVGATFFGVDNYRAGHLAGVALGEWVAREWNGCIDHLLVLEEPRAGSLPEARIQGQINGLQAVIGPIAASRTHYLDCGNTSGVSETAVSTILPTIPHARHIAIICFNDEAALGALQAARKNQRERDLVIVGQGGDRLIRSEIRNPHSRIIGSTAYMPERYGEKLMELALQILRGESVPPAVYIDHVFLTQENLEQYYPVG
;
A
#
# COMPACT_ATOMS: atom_id res chain seq x y z
N MET A 1 -1.97 -32.55 -13.74
CA MET A 1 -2.34 -32.29 -12.33
C MET A 1 -3.10 -33.49 -11.77
N ILE A 2 -2.73 -34.02 -10.61
CA ILE A 2 -3.46 -35.13 -9.96
C ILE A 2 -4.79 -34.63 -9.37
N GLY A 3 -5.77 -35.52 -9.20
CA GLY A 3 -7.13 -35.12 -8.81
C GLY A 3 -7.24 -34.36 -7.48
N PHE A 4 -6.39 -34.70 -6.50
CA PHE A 4 -6.34 -34.00 -5.21
C PHE A 4 -5.85 -32.54 -5.34
N GLU A 5 -4.72 -32.32 -6.01
CA GLU A 5 -4.17 -30.98 -6.26
C GLU A 5 -5.15 -30.11 -7.05
N ARG A 6 -5.84 -30.71 -8.03
CA ARG A 6 -6.84 -30.00 -8.84
C ARG A 6 -8.04 -29.57 -8.01
N ARG A 7 -8.54 -30.43 -7.11
CA ARG A 7 -9.62 -30.07 -6.18
C ARG A 7 -9.23 -28.97 -5.20
N GLN A 8 -8.00 -28.98 -4.68
CA GLN A 8 -7.47 -27.90 -3.84
C GLN A 8 -7.36 -26.58 -4.62
N HIS A 9 -6.96 -26.64 -5.89
CA HIS A 9 -6.89 -25.46 -6.77
C HIS A 9 -8.29 -24.89 -7.04
N ILE A 10 -9.29 -25.73 -7.33
CA ILE A 10 -10.69 -25.32 -7.50
C ILE A 10 -11.21 -24.58 -6.26
N LEU A 11 -10.88 -25.06 -5.05
CA LEU A 11 -11.28 -24.39 -3.80
C LEU A 11 -10.63 -23.02 -3.60
N ARG A 12 -9.35 -22.84 -4.01
CA ARG A 12 -8.68 -21.53 -3.98
C ARG A 12 -9.32 -20.53 -4.94
N ILE A 13 -9.59 -20.97 -6.18
CA ILE A 13 -10.26 -20.13 -7.19
C ILE A 13 -11.64 -19.67 -6.68
N LEU A 14 -12.39 -20.58 -6.06
CA LEU A 14 -13.70 -20.28 -5.48
C LEU A 14 -13.64 -19.45 -4.19
N ALA A 15 -12.48 -19.37 -3.51
CA ALA A 15 -12.29 -18.49 -2.36
C ALA A 15 -12.07 -17.03 -2.77
N GLU A 16 -11.49 -16.81 -3.95
CA GLU A 16 -11.22 -15.49 -4.51
C GLU A 16 -12.39 -14.97 -5.38
N THR A 17 -13.19 -15.88 -5.95
CA THR A 17 -14.30 -15.54 -6.84
C THR A 17 -15.64 -16.10 -6.30
N PRO A 18 -16.70 -15.28 -6.09
CA PRO A 18 -17.97 -15.70 -5.48
C PRO A 18 -18.76 -16.80 -6.22
N GLY A 19 -18.27 -17.27 -7.36
CA GLY A 19 -18.81 -18.36 -8.15
C GLY A 19 -18.12 -18.40 -9.51
N ILE A 20 -17.94 -19.60 -10.06
CA ILE A 20 -17.26 -19.80 -11.34
C ILE A 20 -17.99 -20.84 -12.19
N ARG A 21 -17.99 -20.65 -13.52
CA ARG A 21 -18.65 -21.57 -14.44
C ARG A 21 -17.72 -22.74 -14.80
N VAL A 22 -18.32 -23.88 -15.11
CA VAL A 22 -17.59 -25.09 -15.51
C VAL A 22 -16.65 -24.86 -16.71
N PRO A 23 -17.05 -24.12 -17.78
CA PRO A 23 -16.15 -23.84 -18.91
C PRO A 23 -14.94 -22.98 -18.52
N GLU A 24 -15.13 -22.04 -17.58
CA GLU A 24 -14.06 -21.15 -17.09
C GLU A 24 -13.04 -21.94 -16.25
N LEU A 25 -13.51 -22.81 -15.35
CA LEU A 25 -12.63 -23.73 -14.60
C LEU A 25 -11.88 -24.70 -15.52
N ALA A 26 -12.55 -25.21 -16.56
CA ALA A 26 -11.96 -26.12 -17.52
C ALA A 26 -10.82 -25.44 -18.29
N GLN A 27 -11.01 -24.18 -18.69
CA GLN A 27 -10.01 -23.37 -19.36
C GLN A 27 -8.84 -23.00 -18.43
N GLN A 28 -9.11 -22.57 -17.19
CA GLN A 28 -8.07 -22.16 -16.24
C GLN A 28 -7.18 -23.32 -15.79
N LEU A 29 -7.75 -24.53 -15.68
CA LEU A 29 -7.05 -25.72 -15.19
C LEU A 29 -6.58 -26.65 -16.31
N ASP A 30 -6.79 -26.26 -17.58
CA ASP A 30 -6.47 -27.03 -18.79
C ASP A 30 -6.95 -28.49 -18.72
N VAL A 31 -8.25 -28.66 -18.44
CA VAL A 31 -8.91 -29.98 -18.35
C VAL A 31 -10.28 -29.96 -19.01
N SER A 32 -10.84 -31.14 -19.31
CA SER A 32 -12.18 -31.22 -19.87
C SER A 32 -13.25 -30.76 -18.89
N GLU A 33 -14.35 -30.18 -19.39
CA GLU A 33 -15.52 -29.86 -18.55
C GLU A 33 -16.06 -31.09 -17.80
N GLY A 34 -15.93 -32.29 -18.39
CA GLY A 34 -16.31 -33.55 -17.73
C GLY A 34 -15.47 -33.83 -16.49
N THR A 35 -14.18 -33.51 -16.53
CA THR A 35 -13.26 -33.61 -15.39
C THR A 35 -13.65 -32.64 -14.29
N ILE A 36 -13.94 -31.38 -14.63
CA ILE A 36 -14.41 -30.37 -13.66
C ILE A 36 -15.74 -30.78 -13.05
N ARG A 37 -16.69 -31.30 -13.83
CA ARG A 37 -17.98 -31.80 -13.30
C ARG A 37 -17.76 -32.91 -12.27
N ASN A 38 -16.82 -33.82 -12.51
CA ASN A 38 -16.50 -34.90 -11.57
C ASN A 38 -15.82 -34.39 -10.30
N ASP A 39 -14.88 -33.45 -10.42
CA ASP A 39 -14.23 -32.84 -9.26
C ASP A 39 -15.20 -32.00 -8.41
N LEU A 40 -16.13 -31.28 -9.05
CA LEU A 40 -17.19 -30.55 -8.35
C LEU A 40 -18.21 -31.50 -7.69
N THR A 41 -18.49 -32.66 -8.29
CA THR A 41 -19.30 -33.70 -7.62
C THR A 41 -18.60 -34.19 -6.35
N ALA A 42 -17.30 -34.51 -6.42
CA ALA A 42 -16.55 -34.97 -5.25
C ALA A 42 -16.46 -33.89 -4.15
N LEU A 43 -16.24 -32.62 -4.52
CA LEU A 43 -16.22 -31.51 -3.56
C LEU A 43 -17.60 -31.20 -2.95
N GLU A 44 -18.68 -31.46 -3.67
CA GLU A 44 -20.05 -31.31 -3.16
C GLU A 44 -20.43 -32.45 -2.20
N GLU A 45 -20.00 -33.68 -2.49
CA GLU A 45 -20.08 -34.83 -1.57
C GLU A 45 -19.35 -34.56 -0.26
N GLU A 46 -18.22 -33.84 -0.31
CA GLU A 46 -17.46 -33.37 0.87
C GLU A 46 -18.02 -32.08 1.52
N HIS A 47 -19.12 -31.54 1.01
CA HIS A 47 -19.79 -30.32 1.49
C HIS A 47 -18.93 -29.05 1.45
N LEU A 48 -17.91 -29.02 0.59
CA LEU A 48 -17.01 -27.87 0.42
C LEU A 48 -17.54 -26.88 -0.62
N VAL A 49 -18.31 -27.35 -1.60
CA VAL A 49 -18.94 -26.52 -2.64
C VAL A 49 -20.42 -26.87 -2.82
N ARG A 50 -21.21 -25.92 -3.32
CA ARG A 50 -22.60 -26.11 -3.75
C ARG A 50 -22.67 -25.87 -5.25
N ARG A 51 -23.19 -26.84 -6.01
CA ARG A 51 -23.36 -26.67 -7.46
C ARG A 51 -24.52 -25.72 -7.76
N VAL A 52 -24.32 -24.89 -8.78
CA VAL A 52 -25.33 -23.99 -9.33
C VAL A 52 -25.45 -24.23 -10.84
N ARG A 53 -26.42 -23.61 -11.51
CA ARG A 53 -26.67 -23.87 -12.93
C ARG A 53 -25.44 -23.49 -13.78
N GLY A 54 -24.67 -24.50 -14.18
CA GLY A 54 -23.48 -24.34 -15.02
C GLY A 54 -22.18 -24.02 -14.28
N GLY A 55 -22.13 -24.13 -12.95
CA GLY A 55 -20.95 -23.76 -12.14
C GLY A 55 -21.01 -24.29 -10.71
N ALA A 56 -20.16 -23.74 -9.84
CA ALA A 56 -20.18 -24.00 -8.40
C ALA A 56 -19.87 -22.73 -7.60
N VAL A 57 -20.30 -22.73 -6.35
CA VAL A 57 -19.98 -21.71 -5.33
C VAL A 57 -19.47 -22.43 -4.07
N LEU A 58 -18.67 -21.78 -3.22
CA LEU A 58 -18.29 -22.37 -1.92
C LEU A 58 -19.54 -22.60 -1.06
N THR A 59 -19.59 -23.75 -0.38
CA THR A 59 -20.57 -23.96 0.68
C THR A 59 -20.09 -23.17 1.88
N GLU A 60 -20.75 -22.04 2.17
CA GLU A 60 -20.62 -21.39 3.47
C GLU A 60 -20.98 -22.45 4.53
N ARG A 61 -20.02 -22.89 5.35
CA ARG A 61 -20.37 -23.59 6.59
C ARG A 61 -21.27 -22.66 7.39
N PRO A 62 -22.56 -22.97 7.57
CA PRO A 62 -23.42 -22.13 8.38
C PRO A 62 -23.16 -22.54 9.83
N LEU A 63 -22.33 -21.78 10.53
CA LEU A 63 -22.48 -21.65 11.97
C LEU A 63 -23.56 -20.59 12.18
N ASN A 64 -24.68 -21.05 12.73
CA ASN A 64 -25.95 -20.32 12.80
C ASN A 64 -25.84 -18.89 13.36
N GLY A 65 -26.57 -17.98 12.70
CA GLY A 65 -27.71 -17.33 13.36
C GLY A 65 -27.48 -16.07 14.19
N ALA A 66 -26.91 -15.00 13.60
CA ALA A 66 -27.19 -13.59 13.97
C ALA A 66 -26.45 -12.58 13.06
N ALA A 67 -25.32 -12.98 12.46
CA ALA A 67 -24.46 -12.06 11.69
C ALA A 67 -24.81 -11.90 10.19
N LYS A 68 -25.90 -12.49 9.67
CA LYS A 68 -26.18 -12.47 8.21
C LYS A 68 -26.74 -11.15 7.67
N ALA A 69 -27.27 -10.25 8.49
CA ALA A 69 -27.86 -9.01 7.98
C ALA A 69 -26.85 -7.84 7.85
N SER A 70 -25.75 -7.82 8.62
CA SER A 70 -24.79 -6.70 8.64
C SER A 70 -23.46 -7.00 7.95
N THR A 71 -23.21 -8.24 7.52
CA THR A 71 -21.92 -8.67 6.98
C THR A 71 -21.80 -8.48 5.46
N VAL A 72 -22.90 -8.48 4.71
CA VAL A 72 -22.86 -8.31 3.23
C VAL A 72 -23.11 -6.85 2.81
N ALA A 73 -23.96 -6.12 3.54
CA ALA A 73 -24.14 -4.69 3.30
C ALA A 73 -22.85 -3.94 3.71
N ASN A 74 -22.27 -3.22 2.76
CA ASN A 74 -21.09 -2.35 2.94
C ASN A 74 -19.73 -3.03 3.18
N MET A 75 -19.51 -4.27 2.75
CA MET A 75 -18.18 -4.91 2.84
C MET A 75 -17.09 -4.06 2.17
N ASN A 76 -17.32 -3.58 0.95
CA ASN A 76 -16.36 -2.72 0.22
C ASN A 76 -16.06 -1.43 0.99
N ALA A 77 -17.07 -0.81 1.61
CA ALA A 77 -16.86 0.39 2.42
C ALA A 77 -15.99 0.10 3.65
N LYS A 78 -16.26 -1.02 4.35
CA LYS A 78 -15.47 -1.44 5.51
C LYS A 78 -14.04 -1.81 5.14
N GLN A 79 -13.82 -2.44 3.99
CA GLN A 79 -12.47 -2.70 3.47
C GLN A 79 -11.69 -1.41 3.26
N ARG A 80 -12.30 -0.39 2.65
CA ARG A 80 -11.66 0.91 2.47
C ARG A 80 -11.37 1.59 3.80
N ILE A 81 -12.35 1.65 4.70
CA ILE A 81 -12.16 2.22 6.04
C ILE A 81 -11.02 1.50 6.77
N ALA A 82 -10.99 0.18 6.71
CA ALA A 82 -9.97 -0.63 7.37
C ALA A 82 -8.58 -0.39 6.79
N HIS A 83 -8.46 -0.35 5.46
CA HIS A 83 -7.20 -0.03 4.78
C HIS A 83 -6.65 1.31 5.25
N TRP A 84 -7.47 2.37 5.18
CA TRP A 84 -7.06 3.72 5.55
C TRP A 84 -6.84 3.92 7.05
N ALA A 85 -7.62 3.25 7.90
CA ALA A 85 -7.40 3.29 9.34
C ALA A 85 -6.09 2.61 9.75
N ALA A 86 -5.68 1.54 9.06
CA ALA A 86 -4.41 0.85 9.34
C ALA A 86 -3.20 1.74 9.02
N GLU A 87 -3.34 2.72 8.12
CA GLU A 87 -2.31 3.71 7.81
C GLU A 87 -2.08 4.70 8.95
N MET A 88 -3.01 4.81 9.90
CA MET A 88 -2.87 5.67 11.09
C MET A 88 -2.06 5.02 12.22
N VAL A 89 -1.47 3.84 11.97
CA VAL A 89 -0.67 3.06 12.93
C VAL A 89 0.80 3.15 12.56
N ASP A 90 1.64 3.51 13.54
CA ASP A 90 3.08 3.58 13.41
C ASP A 90 3.77 2.30 13.94
N GLU A 91 5.02 2.07 13.53
CA GLU A 91 5.86 0.97 14.05
C GLU A 91 6.00 1.09 15.57
N GLY A 92 5.83 -0.03 16.29
CA GLY A 92 5.98 -0.07 17.75
C GLY A 92 4.75 0.41 18.54
N ASP A 93 3.69 0.87 17.89
CA ASP A 93 2.49 1.34 18.59
C ASP A 93 1.79 0.24 19.42
N ALA A 94 1.25 0.65 20.57
CA ALA A 94 0.28 -0.13 21.32
C ALA A 94 -1.15 0.30 20.95
N ILE A 95 -1.92 -0.57 20.30
CA ILE A 95 -3.25 -0.23 19.78
C ILE A 95 -4.36 -1.10 20.35
N TRP A 96 -5.55 -0.53 20.49
CA TRP A 96 -6.77 -1.31 20.62
C TRP A 96 -7.40 -1.55 19.25
N LEU A 97 -7.73 -2.80 18.94
CA LEU A 97 -8.44 -3.17 17.73
C LEU A 97 -9.75 -3.88 18.09
N ASP A 98 -10.87 -3.18 17.87
CA ASP A 98 -12.21 -3.66 18.22
C ASP A 98 -12.59 -4.93 17.45
N ALA A 99 -13.39 -5.80 18.08
CA ALA A 99 -13.79 -7.10 17.53
C ALA A 99 -14.75 -7.02 16.32
N GLY A 100 -15.16 -5.81 15.93
CA GLY A 100 -16.03 -5.57 14.79
C GLY A 100 -15.42 -6.02 13.46
N THR A 101 -16.28 -6.21 12.45
CA THR A 101 -15.85 -6.65 11.12
C THR A 101 -14.87 -5.70 10.46
N THR A 102 -15.00 -4.38 10.67
CA THR A 102 -14.02 -3.40 10.17
C THR A 102 -12.65 -3.57 10.84
N GLY A 103 -12.61 -3.78 12.16
CA GLY A 103 -11.34 -4.05 12.87
C GLY A 103 -10.67 -5.34 12.39
N GLN A 104 -11.45 -6.40 12.15
CA GLN A 104 -10.94 -7.62 11.53
C GLN A 104 -10.33 -7.37 10.13
N LEU A 105 -10.95 -6.51 9.32
CA LEU A 105 -10.43 -6.16 7.99
C LEU A 105 -9.16 -5.31 8.03
N MET A 106 -8.80 -4.71 9.17
CA MET A 106 -7.53 -3.97 9.30
C MET A 106 -6.32 -4.90 9.39
N VAL A 107 -6.50 -6.11 9.93
CA VAL A 107 -5.39 -7.04 10.22
C VAL A 107 -4.45 -7.29 9.02
N PRO A 108 -4.92 -7.55 7.78
CA PRO A 108 -4.04 -7.74 6.64
C PRO A 108 -3.17 -6.52 6.28
N HIS A 109 -3.54 -5.32 6.75
CA HIS A 109 -2.83 -4.07 6.47
C HIS A 109 -1.84 -3.67 7.57
N LEU A 110 -1.71 -4.50 8.62
CA LEU A 110 -0.80 -4.26 9.75
C LEU A 110 0.44 -5.16 9.73
N GLN A 111 0.53 -6.10 8.77
CA GLN A 111 1.54 -7.17 8.73
C GLN A 111 3.00 -6.68 8.59
N ASP A 112 3.19 -5.47 8.09
CA ASP A 112 4.50 -4.87 7.85
C ASP A 112 5.12 -4.29 9.13
N ARG A 113 4.38 -4.24 10.25
CA ARG A 113 4.80 -3.61 11.50
C ARG A 113 4.95 -4.59 12.67
N SER A 114 5.74 -4.20 13.67
CA SER A 114 5.76 -4.86 14.99
C SER A 114 4.94 -4.01 15.96
N LEU A 115 3.86 -4.58 16.49
CA LEU A 115 2.84 -3.85 17.25
C LEU A 115 2.50 -4.57 18.55
N THR A 116 2.02 -3.84 19.55
CA THR A 116 1.28 -4.43 20.67
C THR A 116 -0.21 -4.24 20.43
N VAL A 117 -0.92 -5.31 20.08
CA VAL A 117 -2.36 -5.25 19.76
C VAL A 117 -3.18 -5.80 20.91
N VAL A 118 -4.02 -4.95 21.49
CA VAL A 118 -5.02 -5.32 22.51
C VAL A 118 -6.38 -5.46 21.84
N THR A 119 -7.07 -6.56 22.06
CA THR A 119 -8.39 -6.81 21.44
C THR A 119 -9.27 -7.68 22.33
N ASN A 120 -10.58 -7.52 22.23
CA ASN A 120 -11.56 -8.50 22.74
C ASN A 120 -12.06 -9.47 21.64
N GLY A 121 -11.56 -9.33 20.40
CA GLY A 121 -11.97 -10.14 19.27
C GLY A 121 -11.14 -11.42 19.14
N LEU A 122 -11.78 -12.58 19.25
CA LEU A 122 -11.11 -13.87 19.12
C LEU A 122 -10.50 -14.07 17.72
N ARG A 123 -11.21 -13.60 16.67
CA ARG A 123 -10.72 -13.69 15.28
C ARG A 123 -9.55 -12.76 15.00
N VAL A 124 -9.61 -11.54 15.55
CA VAL A 124 -8.55 -10.55 15.43
C VAL A 124 -7.29 -11.07 16.12
N ALA A 125 -7.44 -11.57 17.35
CA ALA A 125 -6.34 -12.13 18.12
C ALA A 125 -5.67 -13.31 17.40
N LEU A 126 -6.46 -14.26 16.88
CA LEU A 126 -5.93 -15.42 16.18
C LEU A 126 -5.17 -15.02 14.89
N ALA A 127 -5.77 -14.15 14.07
CA ALA A 127 -5.18 -13.73 12.80
C ALA A 127 -3.87 -12.94 12.97
N LEU A 128 -3.75 -12.16 14.04
CA LEU A 128 -2.52 -11.44 14.37
C LEU A 128 -1.49 -12.34 15.04
N ALA A 129 -1.90 -13.31 15.86
CA ALA A 129 -0.98 -14.23 16.51
C ALA A 129 -0.29 -15.19 15.53
N GLU A 130 -0.92 -15.47 14.38
CA GLU A 130 -0.28 -16.20 13.26
C GLU A 130 0.87 -15.41 12.62
N GLN A 131 0.94 -14.10 12.83
CA GLN A 131 1.94 -13.20 12.29
C GLN A 131 2.96 -12.90 13.39
N ASN A 132 4.05 -13.69 13.45
CA ASN A 132 5.07 -13.73 14.52
C ASN A 132 5.75 -12.39 14.93
N LYS A 133 5.32 -11.24 14.41
CA LYS A 133 5.83 -9.89 14.72
C LYS A 133 5.02 -9.15 15.78
N HIS A 134 3.76 -9.50 15.99
CA HIS A 134 2.88 -8.76 16.91
C HIS A 134 2.88 -9.37 18.31
N THR A 135 2.88 -8.52 19.33
CA THR A 135 2.48 -8.91 20.69
C THR A 135 0.97 -8.76 20.79
N VAL A 136 0.24 -9.87 20.96
CA VAL A 136 -1.23 -9.89 20.98
C VAL A 136 -1.74 -10.11 22.40
N ILE A 137 -2.52 -9.16 22.91
CA ILE A 137 -3.18 -9.23 24.22
C ILE A 137 -4.68 -9.41 23.99
N LEU A 138 -5.18 -10.61 24.22
CA LEU A 138 -6.62 -10.89 24.21
C LEU A 138 -7.23 -10.58 25.57
N VAL A 139 -8.15 -9.62 25.62
CA VAL A 139 -8.93 -9.33 26.82
C VAL A 139 -9.95 -10.45 27.03
N GLY A 140 -9.72 -11.25 28.07
CA GLY A 140 -10.64 -12.31 28.49
C GLY A 140 -12.00 -11.78 28.96
N GLY A 141 -12.98 -12.68 29.09
CA GLY A 141 -14.36 -12.30 29.39
C GLY A 141 -15.33 -13.44 29.15
N ARG A 142 -16.62 -13.12 29.26
CA ARG A 142 -17.69 -14.01 28.79
C ARG A 142 -17.74 -13.93 27.28
N VAL A 143 -17.86 -15.05 26.58
CA VAL A 143 -18.02 -15.04 25.12
C VAL A 143 -19.40 -14.47 24.78
N GLY A 144 -19.43 -13.49 23.86
CA GLY A 144 -20.65 -12.87 23.34
C GLY A 144 -21.51 -13.85 22.54
N GLN A 145 -22.75 -13.48 22.24
CA GLN A 145 -23.72 -14.37 21.59
C GLN A 145 -23.27 -14.88 20.22
N ASP A 146 -22.51 -14.07 19.47
CA ASP A 146 -22.01 -14.43 18.15
C ASP A 146 -20.76 -15.33 18.20
N GLY A 147 -20.19 -15.57 19.38
CA GLY A 147 -19.09 -16.52 19.56
C GLY A 147 -17.69 -16.02 19.17
N PHE A 148 -17.54 -14.77 18.72
CA PHE A 148 -16.28 -14.26 18.15
C PHE A 148 -15.63 -13.11 18.93
N TYR A 149 -16.21 -12.70 20.06
CA TYR A 149 -15.68 -11.67 20.92
C TYR A 149 -16.02 -11.95 22.38
N THR A 150 -15.23 -11.35 23.28
CA THR A 150 -15.47 -11.35 24.72
C THR A 150 -16.17 -10.06 25.15
N VAL A 151 -17.06 -10.20 26.12
CA VAL A 151 -17.75 -9.11 26.82
C VAL A 151 -17.55 -9.24 28.32
N GLY A 152 -17.87 -8.16 29.01
CA GLY A 152 -17.70 -8.04 30.44
C GLY A 152 -16.28 -7.62 30.79
N THR A 153 -16.09 -7.23 32.04
CA THR A 153 -14.84 -6.64 32.52
C THR A 153 -14.24 -7.44 33.68
N PRO A 154 -13.90 -8.74 33.52
CA PRO A 154 -13.23 -9.47 34.62
C PRO A 154 -11.82 -8.92 34.91
N ASN A 155 -11.25 -8.10 34.02
CA ASN A 155 -9.88 -7.59 34.07
C ASN A 155 -9.81 -6.04 34.03
N GLU A 156 -10.68 -5.35 34.77
CA GLU A 156 -10.66 -3.87 34.87
C GLU A 156 -9.27 -3.29 35.18
N PRO A 157 -8.50 -3.85 36.13
CA PRO A 157 -7.18 -3.31 36.46
C PRO A 157 -6.18 -3.41 35.30
N LEU A 158 -6.37 -4.36 34.38
CA LEU A 158 -5.51 -4.48 33.20
C LEU A 158 -5.71 -3.27 32.28
N LEU A 159 -6.96 -2.92 31.96
CA LEU A 159 -7.23 -1.80 31.06
C LEU A 159 -6.80 -0.46 31.66
N GLU A 160 -6.86 -0.31 32.98
CA GLU A 160 -6.40 0.90 33.70
C GLU A 160 -4.87 1.06 33.72
N THR A 161 -4.11 -0.02 33.52
CA THR A 161 -2.63 0.02 33.49
C THR A 161 -2.05 0.12 32.09
N LEU A 162 -2.86 -0.19 31.07
CA LEU A 162 -2.45 -0.09 29.67
C LEU A 162 -2.48 1.37 29.21
N HIS A 163 -1.44 1.77 28.49
CA HIS A 163 -1.38 3.04 27.78
C HIS A 163 -1.47 2.73 26.29
N LEU A 164 -2.61 3.02 25.68
CA LEU A 164 -2.83 2.77 24.26
C LEU A 164 -2.52 4.04 23.46
N ASN A 165 -1.67 3.93 22.44
CA ASN A 165 -1.42 5.00 21.46
C ASN A 165 -2.73 5.37 20.77
N THR A 166 -3.42 4.38 20.21
CA THR A 166 -4.65 4.57 19.44
C THR A 166 -5.65 3.45 19.70
N ALA A 167 -6.92 3.80 19.92
CA ALA A 167 -8.03 2.86 19.94
C ALA A 167 -8.89 2.97 18.68
N PHE A 168 -8.88 1.92 17.87
CA PHE A 168 -9.75 1.77 16.71
C PHE A 168 -11.04 1.09 17.12
N ILE A 169 -12.12 1.87 17.21
CA ILE A 169 -13.38 1.45 17.81
C ILE A 169 -14.54 1.56 16.82
N SER A 170 -15.50 0.64 16.91
CA SER A 170 -16.72 0.65 16.11
C SER A 170 -17.97 0.61 16.99
N GLY A 171 -19.09 1.11 16.46
CA GLY A 171 -20.42 1.00 17.04
C GLY A 171 -21.43 0.37 16.08
N VAL A 172 -22.67 0.21 16.54
CA VAL A 172 -23.83 -0.10 15.68
C VAL A 172 -24.43 1.15 15.04
N GLY A 173 -24.08 2.33 15.57
CA GLY A 173 -24.53 3.63 15.07
C GLY A 173 -23.70 4.78 15.63
N PHE A 174 -23.69 5.90 14.92
CA PHE A 174 -23.07 7.15 15.34
C PHE A 174 -23.99 8.34 15.07
N THR A 175 -24.13 9.21 16.08
CA THR A 175 -24.80 10.50 15.97
C THR A 175 -24.02 11.54 16.77
N LEU A 176 -24.11 12.83 16.42
CA LEU A 176 -23.38 13.87 17.15
C LEU A 176 -23.90 14.09 18.57
N ASP A 177 -25.19 13.84 18.82
CA ASP A 177 -25.81 14.01 20.14
C ASP A 177 -25.49 12.85 21.10
N ARG A 178 -25.43 11.61 20.61
CA ARG A 178 -25.15 10.42 21.45
C ARG A 178 -23.74 9.86 21.33
N GLY A 179 -23.00 10.23 20.29
CA GLY A 179 -21.73 9.62 19.93
C GLY A 179 -21.89 8.19 19.40
N LEU A 180 -20.91 7.33 19.69
CA LEU A 180 -20.94 5.91 19.33
C LEU A 180 -21.80 5.11 20.30
N THR A 181 -22.57 4.18 19.73
CA THR A 181 -23.53 3.35 20.47
C THR A 181 -23.38 1.87 20.15
N VAL A 182 -23.77 1.02 21.11
CA VAL A 182 -23.85 -0.45 20.99
C VAL A 182 -25.21 -0.95 21.53
N ARG A 183 -25.44 -2.27 21.46
CA ARG A 183 -26.69 -2.90 21.93
C ARG A 183 -26.52 -3.62 23.27
N ASP A 184 -25.31 -4.06 23.58
CA ASP A 184 -25.00 -4.85 24.77
C ASP A 184 -24.32 -3.96 25.82
N PHE A 185 -24.76 -4.09 27.07
CA PHE A 185 -24.29 -3.26 28.17
C PHE A 185 -22.85 -3.59 28.59
N GLU A 186 -22.49 -4.87 28.56
CA GLU A 186 -21.14 -5.28 28.91
C GLU A 186 -20.13 -4.89 27.82
N ASP A 187 -20.55 -4.87 26.55
CA ASP A 187 -19.74 -4.32 25.44
C ASP A 187 -19.54 -2.80 25.60
N ALA A 188 -20.59 -2.06 25.97
CA ALA A 188 -20.50 -0.63 26.21
C ALA A 188 -19.50 -0.30 27.33
N GLN A 189 -19.60 -0.99 28.47
CA GLN A 189 -18.70 -0.79 29.62
C GLN A 189 -17.24 -1.08 29.29
N LEU A 190 -16.99 -2.14 28.52
CA LEU A 190 -15.64 -2.47 28.07
C LEU A 190 -15.08 -1.34 27.19
N LYS A 191 -15.86 -0.87 26.22
CA LYS A 191 -15.43 0.17 25.28
C LYS A 191 -15.25 1.53 25.93
N GLU A 192 -16.06 1.88 26.94
CA GLU A 192 -15.85 3.10 27.74
C GLU A 192 -14.46 3.11 28.39
N LYS A 193 -14.02 1.96 28.93
CA LYS A 193 -12.68 1.84 29.54
C LYS A 193 -11.56 1.92 28.52
N VAL A 194 -11.76 1.31 27.36
CA VAL A 194 -10.82 1.41 26.24
C VAL A 194 -10.67 2.86 25.78
N VAL A 195 -11.79 3.58 25.65
CA VAL A 195 -11.81 5.02 25.31
C VAL A 195 -11.04 5.84 26.35
N ALA A 196 -11.17 5.50 27.64
CA ALA A 196 -10.45 6.19 28.71
C ALA A 196 -8.94 5.87 28.74
N ALA A 197 -8.53 4.67 28.30
CA ALA A 197 -7.13 4.21 28.30
C ALA A 197 -6.33 4.65 27.06
N ALA A 198 -6.99 5.23 26.05
CA ALA A 198 -6.38 5.58 24.77
C ALA A 198 -6.04 7.07 24.65
N ASN A 199 -4.83 7.37 24.15
CA ASN A 199 -4.43 8.74 23.83
C ASN A 199 -5.22 9.29 22.65
N ARG A 200 -5.51 8.44 21.65
CA ARG A 200 -6.30 8.79 20.47
C ARG A 200 -7.42 7.79 20.27
N VAL A 201 -8.62 8.28 20.01
CA VAL A 201 -9.79 7.44 19.73
C VAL A 201 -10.21 7.64 18.28
N VAL A 202 -10.08 6.59 17.48
CA VAL A 202 -10.41 6.58 16.05
C VAL A 202 -11.66 5.74 15.84
N ALA A 203 -12.76 6.41 15.48
CA ALA A 203 -14.04 5.77 15.22
C ALA A 203 -14.11 5.25 13.78
N LEU A 204 -14.42 3.97 13.60
CA LEU A 204 -14.58 3.32 12.30
C LEU A 204 -16.08 3.12 12.01
N VAL A 205 -16.64 3.97 11.16
CA VAL A 205 -18.09 4.04 10.97
C VAL A 205 -18.40 4.13 9.48
N ASP A 206 -18.93 3.05 8.90
CA ASP A 206 -19.44 3.11 7.53
C ASP A 206 -20.71 3.97 7.45
N SER A 207 -20.96 4.55 6.28
CA SER A 207 -22.04 5.50 6.02
C SER A 207 -23.43 5.00 6.44
N ALA A 208 -23.71 3.69 6.36
CA ALA A 208 -24.98 3.12 6.80
C ALA A 208 -25.22 3.19 8.32
N LYS A 209 -24.17 3.43 9.12
CA LYS A 209 -24.26 3.62 10.57
C LYS A 209 -24.36 5.09 10.97
N MET A 210 -24.15 6.03 10.04
CA MET A 210 -24.29 7.46 10.28
C MET A 210 -25.76 7.82 10.50
N GLY A 211 -26.06 8.58 11.55
CA GLY A 211 -27.43 8.92 11.91
C GLY A 211 -28.19 7.80 12.65
N GLN A 212 -27.60 6.61 12.80
CA GLN A 212 -28.21 5.49 13.50
C GLN A 212 -27.84 5.49 14.99
N GLN A 213 -28.71 4.94 15.83
CA GLN A 213 -28.48 4.83 17.28
C GLN A 213 -28.77 3.41 17.77
N GLY A 214 -27.83 2.89 18.57
CA GLY A 214 -28.01 1.70 19.41
C GLY A 214 -28.69 2.04 20.75
N LEU A 215 -28.73 1.07 21.64
CA LEU A 215 -29.39 1.23 22.94
C LEU A 215 -28.53 2.01 23.94
N ILE A 216 -27.20 1.83 23.88
CA ILE A 216 -26.28 2.25 24.95
C ILE A 216 -25.12 3.04 24.30
N PRO A 217 -24.94 4.34 24.64
CA PRO A 217 -23.77 5.11 24.23
C PRO A 217 -22.54 4.67 25.03
N PHE A 218 -21.36 4.76 24.43
CA PHE A 218 -20.10 4.42 25.10
C PHE A 218 -18.94 5.37 24.79
N ALA A 219 -19.06 6.21 23.76
CA ALA A 219 -18.08 7.25 23.45
C ALA A 219 -18.82 8.46 22.88
N SER A 220 -18.72 9.60 23.55
CA SER A 220 -19.27 10.86 23.03
C SER A 220 -18.49 11.36 21.81
N ALA A 221 -19.10 12.21 21.00
CA ALA A 221 -18.46 12.76 19.81
C ALA A 221 -17.19 13.56 20.15
N ALA A 222 -17.16 14.25 21.29
CA ALA A 222 -16.00 15.02 21.77
C ALA A 222 -14.82 14.15 22.26
N GLN A 223 -15.06 12.88 22.57
CA GLN A 223 -14.00 11.93 22.92
C GLN A 223 -13.33 11.33 21.67
N LEU A 224 -13.86 11.59 20.47
CA LEU A 224 -13.29 11.08 19.22
C LEU A 224 -12.19 12.02 18.75
N SER A 225 -10.99 11.49 18.60
CA SER A 225 -9.88 12.22 17.96
C SER A 225 -10.01 12.21 16.44
N HIS A 226 -10.66 11.18 15.88
CA HIS A 226 -10.85 11.02 14.44
C HIS A 226 -12.04 10.11 14.13
N LEU A 227 -12.75 10.39 13.04
CA LEU A 227 -13.81 9.56 12.47
C LEU A 227 -13.40 9.12 11.07
N VAL A 228 -13.40 7.82 10.79
CA VAL A 228 -13.12 7.27 9.46
C VAL A 228 -14.41 6.66 8.91
N THR A 229 -14.80 7.10 7.72
CA THR A 229 -16.03 6.68 7.04
C THR A 229 -15.80 6.47 5.55
N ASP A 230 -16.82 6.05 4.81
CA ASP A 230 -16.75 5.85 3.36
C ASP A 230 -17.43 6.99 2.58
N SER A 231 -17.14 7.07 1.28
CA SER A 231 -17.62 8.15 0.40
C SER A 231 -19.13 8.26 0.20
N GLN A 232 -19.94 7.33 0.71
CA GLN A 232 -21.41 7.42 0.65
C GLN A 232 -22.02 8.25 1.80
N VAL A 233 -21.21 8.79 2.71
CA VAL A 233 -21.68 9.73 3.74
C VAL A 233 -22.30 11.00 3.11
N SER A 234 -23.43 11.47 3.64
CA SER A 234 -24.10 12.65 3.09
C SER A 234 -23.30 13.93 3.34
N ALA A 235 -23.35 14.88 2.40
CA ALA A 235 -22.67 16.17 2.52
C ALA A 235 -23.14 16.96 3.77
N GLU A 236 -24.42 16.83 4.12
CA GLU A 236 -25.01 17.40 5.33
C GLU A 236 -24.33 16.85 6.59
N PHE A 237 -24.13 15.53 6.67
CA PHE A 237 -23.50 14.90 7.83
C PHE A 237 -22.01 15.25 7.92
N VAL A 238 -21.31 15.34 6.78
CA VAL A 238 -19.93 15.86 6.72
C VAL A 238 -19.86 17.28 7.27
N GLN A 239 -20.79 18.16 6.89
CA GLN A 239 -20.84 19.52 7.41
C GLN A 239 -21.09 19.56 8.92
N GLN A 240 -21.98 18.71 9.42
CA GLN A 240 -22.25 18.61 10.86
C GLN A 240 -21.02 18.13 11.64
N ILE A 241 -20.30 17.12 11.16
CA ILE A 241 -19.03 16.64 11.77
C ILE A 241 -17.98 17.76 11.78
N ARG A 242 -17.88 18.52 10.68
CA ARG A 242 -16.96 19.67 10.59
C ARG A 242 -17.32 20.77 11.59
N GLN A 243 -18.61 21.09 11.73
CA GLN A 243 -19.09 22.07 12.73
C GLN A 243 -18.83 21.61 14.16
N ALA A 244 -18.92 20.30 14.41
CA ALA A 244 -18.62 19.68 15.70
C ALA A 244 -17.11 19.59 15.99
N GLN A 245 -16.26 20.05 15.07
CA GLN A 245 -14.82 20.04 15.22
C GLN A 245 -14.27 18.63 15.51
N ILE A 246 -14.68 17.64 14.71
CA ILE A 246 -14.15 16.28 14.77
C ILE A 246 -13.36 16.03 13.49
N ASN A 247 -12.14 15.51 13.62
CA ASN A 247 -11.34 15.14 12.46
C ASN A 247 -12.04 13.99 11.70
N LEU A 248 -12.09 14.07 10.37
CA LEU A 248 -12.87 13.16 9.54
C LEU A 248 -12.04 12.69 8.35
N THR A 249 -11.87 11.38 8.18
CA THR A 249 -11.36 10.76 6.95
C THR A 249 -12.52 10.12 6.19
N ILE A 250 -12.69 10.48 4.92
CA ILE A 250 -13.65 9.86 3.99
C ILE A 250 -12.90 9.00 2.99
N CYS A 251 -13.19 7.70 3.00
CA CYS A 251 -12.58 6.66 2.18
C CYS A 251 -13.44 6.34 0.95
N GLY A 252 -13.14 7.01 -0.16
CA GLY A 252 -13.67 6.72 -1.48
C GLY A 252 -12.90 5.62 -2.21
N GLU A 253 -13.45 5.15 -3.33
CA GLU A 253 -12.88 4.05 -4.12
C GLU A 253 -11.46 4.33 -4.62
N ASN A 254 -11.18 5.57 -5.02
CA ASN A 254 -9.87 6.06 -5.51
C ASN A 254 -9.40 7.32 -4.75
N THR A 255 -10.04 7.51 -3.60
CA THR A 255 -10.44 8.74 -2.94
C THR A 255 -10.08 8.90 -1.46
N VAL A 256 -9.15 9.74 -0.98
CA VAL A 256 -9.18 10.11 0.47
C VAL A 256 -9.22 11.59 0.73
N ARG A 257 -10.13 11.96 1.65
CA ARG A 257 -10.28 13.32 2.18
C ARG A 257 -10.18 13.28 3.68
N SER A 258 -9.21 13.99 4.22
CA SER A 258 -9.09 14.21 5.66
C SER A 258 -9.44 15.66 5.99
N PHE A 259 -10.38 15.86 6.90
CA PHE A 259 -10.72 17.14 7.48
C PHE A 259 -10.16 17.16 8.90
N ILE A 260 -9.35 18.15 9.24
CA ILE A 260 -8.85 18.34 10.60
C ILE A 260 -9.58 19.54 11.21
N SER A 261 -10.16 19.42 12.38
CA SER A 261 -10.89 20.51 12.99
C SER A 261 -9.97 21.54 13.62
N ASP A 262 -9.74 22.66 12.94
CA ASP A 262 -9.33 23.88 13.62
C ASP A 262 -9.68 25.16 12.82
N ALA A 263 -10.03 26.20 13.56
CA ALA A 263 -10.85 27.35 13.14
C ALA A 263 -10.08 28.50 12.46
N SER A 264 -9.25 28.21 11.45
CA SER A 264 -8.63 29.28 10.63
C SER A 264 -9.22 29.34 9.22
N SER A 265 -9.55 30.55 8.76
CA SER A 265 -10.21 30.83 7.48
C SER A 265 -9.27 30.92 6.28
N ASN A 266 -8.00 30.54 6.43
CA ASN A 266 -6.97 30.52 5.38
C ASN A 266 -6.32 29.14 5.31
N ARG A 267 -7.12 28.08 5.12
CA ARG A 267 -6.58 26.73 4.93
C ARG A 267 -6.15 26.57 3.47
N LEU A 268 -4.95 26.05 3.27
CA LEU A 268 -4.41 25.75 1.95
C LEU A 268 -4.83 24.33 1.57
N THR A 269 -5.39 24.15 0.39
CA THR A 269 -5.76 22.86 -0.17
C THR A 269 -4.63 22.37 -1.08
N ILE A 270 -3.95 21.31 -0.67
CA ILE A 270 -2.87 20.69 -1.46
C ILE A 270 -3.42 19.45 -2.14
N GLY A 271 -3.36 19.41 -3.47
CA GLY A 271 -3.68 18.22 -4.25
C GLY A 271 -2.44 17.34 -4.40
N PHE A 272 -2.55 16.03 -4.15
CA PHE A 272 -1.52 15.06 -4.48
C PHE A 272 -2.10 13.97 -5.38
N ALA A 273 -1.62 13.90 -6.62
CA ALA A 273 -1.91 12.83 -7.56
C ALA A 273 -0.83 11.77 -7.45
N ASN A 274 -1.14 10.70 -6.73
CA ASN A 274 -0.22 9.59 -6.52
C ASN A 274 -0.05 8.78 -7.81
N GLN A 275 1.13 8.24 -8.03
CA GLN A 275 1.45 7.45 -9.23
C GLN A 275 0.63 6.16 -9.27
N SER A 276 0.63 5.41 -8.16
CA SER A 276 -0.28 4.28 -7.91
C SER A 276 -0.27 3.78 -6.47
N GLU A 277 -1.42 3.43 -5.91
CA GLU A 277 -1.48 2.66 -4.65
C GLU A 277 -0.99 1.21 -4.79
N ALA A 278 -0.75 0.73 -6.00
CA ALA A 278 -0.17 -0.59 -6.24
C ALA A 278 1.36 -0.62 -6.12
N LEU A 279 2.02 0.54 -6.07
CA LEU A 279 3.48 0.63 -6.02
C LEU A 279 3.95 0.98 -4.60
N PRO A 280 4.76 0.12 -3.94
CA PRO A 280 5.26 0.38 -2.60
C PRO A 280 5.96 1.73 -2.44
N PHE A 281 6.78 2.12 -3.42
CA PHE A 281 7.49 3.40 -3.43
C PHE A 281 6.51 4.59 -3.40
N ALA A 282 5.50 4.57 -4.27
CA ALA A 282 4.51 5.63 -4.36
C ALA A 282 3.63 5.71 -3.10
N VAL A 283 3.31 4.56 -2.50
CA VAL A 283 2.65 4.48 -1.19
C VAL A 283 3.48 5.13 -0.09
N ASP A 284 4.79 4.90 -0.06
CA ASP A 284 5.67 5.49 0.97
C ASP A 284 5.76 7.03 0.83
N VAL A 285 5.76 7.55 -0.41
CA VAL A 285 5.68 9.00 -0.69
C VAL A 285 4.35 9.57 -0.18
N ARG A 286 3.21 8.93 -0.52
CA ARG A 286 1.88 9.32 -0.04
C ARG A 286 1.82 9.38 1.48
N ARG A 287 2.25 8.31 2.16
CA ARG A 287 2.29 8.20 3.62
C ARG A 287 3.12 9.32 4.24
N GLY A 288 4.22 9.72 3.61
CA GLY A 288 5.00 10.88 4.03
C GLY A 288 4.18 12.17 4.01
N LEU A 289 3.44 12.43 2.93
CA LEU A 289 2.61 13.63 2.78
C LEU A 289 1.48 13.66 3.82
N GLU A 290 0.79 12.53 4.01
CA GLU A 290 -0.28 12.40 5.00
C GLU A 290 0.21 12.65 6.42
N ARG A 291 1.31 12.00 6.83
CA ARG A 291 1.91 12.23 8.16
C ARG A 291 2.23 13.71 8.36
N THR A 292 2.79 14.36 7.35
CA THR A 292 3.11 15.80 7.44
C THR A 292 1.85 16.67 7.52
N ALA A 293 0.79 16.33 6.78
CA ALA A 293 -0.47 17.06 6.79
C ALA A 293 -1.25 16.88 8.11
N VAL A 294 -1.24 15.69 8.72
CA VAL A 294 -1.95 15.40 9.98
C VAL A 294 -1.46 16.28 11.14
N HIS A 295 -0.20 16.70 11.11
CA HIS A 295 0.37 17.60 12.13
C HIS A 295 0.11 19.10 11.84
N ARG A 296 -0.71 19.42 10.84
CA ARG A 296 -0.94 20.78 10.36
C ARG A 296 -2.42 21.11 10.24
N SER A 297 -2.89 22.05 11.06
CA SER A 297 -4.28 22.51 11.02
C SER A 297 -4.58 23.52 9.91
N ASP A 298 -3.54 24.01 9.22
CA ASP A 298 -3.61 24.99 8.13
C ASP A 298 -3.67 24.36 6.73
N ILE A 299 -3.71 23.03 6.64
CA ILE A 299 -3.65 22.29 5.35
C ILE A 299 -4.80 21.29 5.23
N ASP A 300 -5.45 21.30 4.07
CA ASP A 300 -6.35 20.25 3.60
C ASP A 300 -5.65 19.47 2.47
N LEU A 301 -5.35 18.19 2.70
CA LEU A 301 -4.70 17.34 1.70
C LEU A 301 -5.75 16.53 0.92
N VAL A 302 -5.77 16.68 -0.40
CA VAL A 302 -6.63 15.94 -1.33
C VAL A 302 -5.78 14.94 -2.09
N ILE A 303 -6.06 13.65 -1.93
CA ILE A 303 -5.28 12.58 -2.58
C ILE A 303 -6.13 11.88 -3.64
N VAL A 304 -5.52 11.70 -4.81
CA VAL A 304 -6.07 10.97 -5.95
C VAL A 304 -5.05 9.95 -6.46
N ASP A 305 -5.53 8.85 -7.04
CA ASP A 305 -4.67 7.76 -7.55
C ASP A 305 -4.72 7.69 -9.09
N ASN A 306 -3.56 7.89 -9.73
CA ASN A 306 -3.40 7.84 -11.18
C ASN A 306 -3.43 6.41 -11.75
N LYS A 307 -3.29 5.37 -10.91
CA LYS A 307 -3.37 3.95 -11.31
C LYS A 307 -2.46 3.56 -12.47
N LEU A 308 -1.28 4.20 -12.58
CA LEU A 308 -0.35 4.00 -13.70
C LEU A 308 -0.98 4.23 -15.09
N SER A 309 -2.03 5.04 -15.18
CA SER A 309 -2.74 5.29 -16.42
C SER A 309 -2.77 6.78 -16.74
N GLY A 310 -2.22 7.15 -17.90
CA GLY A 310 -2.21 8.54 -18.32
C GLY A 310 -3.62 9.13 -18.51
N GLN A 311 -4.58 8.32 -18.96
CA GLN A 311 -5.97 8.77 -19.07
C GLN A 311 -6.60 9.01 -17.70
N VAL A 312 -6.40 8.08 -16.75
CA VAL A 312 -6.91 8.24 -15.37
C VAL A 312 -6.27 9.47 -14.73
N ALA A 313 -4.99 9.71 -14.97
CA ALA A 313 -4.30 10.88 -14.45
C ALA A 313 -4.84 12.21 -15.00
N LEU A 314 -5.26 12.25 -16.27
CA LEU A 314 -5.94 13.42 -16.82
C LEU A 314 -7.27 13.68 -16.13
N ASP A 315 -8.03 12.63 -15.82
CA ASP A 315 -9.30 12.72 -15.10
C ASP A 315 -9.06 13.14 -13.64
N MET A 316 -7.99 12.63 -13.01
CA MET A 316 -7.59 13.01 -11.64
C MET A 316 -7.14 14.46 -11.56
N ALA A 317 -6.44 14.98 -12.58
CA ALA A 317 -6.10 16.40 -12.68
C ALA A 317 -7.36 17.27 -12.76
N ASP A 318 -8.39 16.87 -13.53
CA ASP A 318 -9.68 17.56 -13.55
C ASP A 318 -10.35 17.55 -12.17
N HIS A 319 -10.31 16.43 -11.46
CA HIS A 319 -10.83 16.36 -10.09
C HIS A 319 -10.08 17.27 -9.12
N LEU A 320 -8.76 17.41 -9.22
CA LEU A 320 -8.02 18.36 -8.38
C LEU A 320 -8.38 19.81 -8.72
N ILE A 321 -8.60 20.13 -10.00
CA ILE A 321 -9.07 21.47 -10.42
C ILE A 321 -10.47 21.76 -9.89
N GLU A 322 -11.41 20.81 -10.02
CA GLU A 322 -12.77 20.92 -9.46
C GLU A 322 -12.80 21.09 -7.94
N ARG A 323 -11.71 20.70 -7.28
CA ARG A 323 -11.52 20.80 -5.82
C ARG A 323 -10.92 22.12 -5.39
N ASP A 324 -10.59 23.01 -6.32
CA ASP A 324 -10.00 24.31 -6.05
C ASP A 324 -8.72 24.19 -5.21
N VAL A 325 -7.84 23.25 -5.60
CA VAL A 325 -6.55 23.09 -4.92
C VAL A 325 -5.66 24.30 -5.18
N ASP A 326 -4.98 24.78 -4.14
CA ASP A 326 -4.05 25.91 -4.24
C ASP A 326 -2.74 25.51 -4.94
N ILE A 327 -2.38 24.23 -4.88
CA ILE A 327 -1.21 23.64 -5.55
C ILE A 327 -1.45 22.16 -5.82
N ALA A 328 -0.92 21.65 -6.93
CA ALA A 328 -0.90 20.22 -7.24
C ALA A 328 0.52 19.64 -7.14
N ILE A 329 0.64 18.48 -6.51
CA ILE A 329 1.82 17.63 -6.52
C ILE A 329 1.46 16.44 -7.42
N GLU A 330 2.08 16.38 -8.59
CA GLU A 330 1.74 15.42 -9.63
C GLU A 330 2.84 14.35 -9.77
N TYR A 331 2.50 13.10 -9.48
CA TYR A 331 3.39 11.96 -9.63
C TYR A 331 2.94 11.08 -10.79
N GLN A 332 3.69 11.12 -11.89
CA GLN A 332 3.31 10.53 -13.17
C GLN A 332 4.36 9.52 -13.68
N ILE A 333 3.99 8.64 -14.61
CA ILE A 333 4.92 7.71 -15.29
C ILE A 333 5.30 8.12 -16.71
N ASP A 334 4.49 8.97 -17.36
CA ASP A 334 4.62 9.34 -18.76
C ASP A 334 4.73 10.86 -18.93
N TYR A 335 5.85 11.31 -19.50
CA TYR A 335 6.11 12.73 -19.74
C TYR A 335 5.14 13.35 -20.77
N ARG A 336 4.62 12.55 -21.73
CA ARG A 336 3.67 13.07 -22.73
C ARG A 336 2.34 13.41 -22.08
N THR A 337 1.83 12.50 -21.26
CA THR A 337 0.65 12.78 -20.41
C THR A 337 0.93 13.94 -19.47
N GLY A 338 2.11 14.01 -18.85
CA GLY A 338 2.50 15.11 -17.97
C GLY A 338 2.35 16.50 -18.62
N ASN A 339 2.67 16.64 -19.91
CA ASN A 339 2.46 17.89 -20.64
C ASN A 339 0.98 18.29 -20.77
N LEU A 340 0.09 17.31 -20.94
CA LEU A 340 -1.36 17.56 -21.02
C LEU A 340 -1.94 17.93 -19.65
N ILE A 341 -1.47 17.27 -18.59
CA ILE A 341 -1.83 17.60 -17.20
C ILE A 341 -1.39 19.04 -16.86
N MET A 342 -0.16 19.42 -17.23
CA MET A 342 0.32 20.79 -17.04
C MET A 342 -0.50 21.85 -17.77
N ASP A 343 -1.00 21.55 -18.97
CA ASP A 343 -1.88 22.48 -19.69
C ASP A 343 -3.19 22.72 -18.93
N LYS A 344 -3.77 21.68 -18.33
CA LYS A 344 -4.98 21.79 -17.48
C LYS A 344 -4.73 22.69 -16.26
N PHE A 345 -3.70 22.39 -15.47
CA PHE A 345 -3.39 23.17 -14.27
C PHE A 345 -2.99 24.62 -14.60
N ARG A 346 -2.27 24.85 -15.71
CA ARG A 346 -1.93 26.21 -16.16
C ARG A 346 -3.18 27.03 -16.50
N ARG A 347 -4.18 26.44 -17.16
CA ARG A 347 -5.46 27.11 -17.46
C ARG A 347 -6.25 27.44 -16.19
N ALA A 348 -6.12 26.61 -15.17
CA ALA A 348 -6.70 26.82 -13.85
C ALA A 348 -5.86 27.76 -12.95
N ASN A 349 -4.68 28.22 -13.40
CA ASN A 349 -3.74 29.01 -12.63
C ASN A 349 -3.28 28.32 -11.32
N ILE A 350 -3.13 27.00 -11.36
CA ILE A 350 -2.68 26.17 -10.23
C ILE A 350 -1.19 25.84 -10.43
N PRO A 351 -0.29 26.20 -9.48
CA PRO A 351 1.11 25.78 -9.53
C PRO A 351 1.24 24.26 -9.37
N VAL A 352 2.30 23.69 -9.93
CA VAL A 352 2.54 22.24 -9.92
C VAL A 352 3.96 21.91 -9.48
N ILE A 353 4.08 20.91 -8.60
CA ILE A 353 5.31 20.18 -8.32
C ILE A 353 5.24 18.85 -9.06
N ALA A 354 6.18 18.59 -9.97
CA ALA A 354 6.25 17.33 -10.71
C ALA A 354 7.23 16.38 -10.01
N VAL A 355 6.74 15.20 -9.63
CA VAL A 355 7.54 14.16 -8.93
C VAL A 355 8.11 13.17 -9.93
N ASP A 356 9.43 12.98 -9.90
CA ASP A 356 10.28 12.08 -10.69
C ASP A 356 10.27 12.23 -12.22
N ILE A 357 9.12 12.55 -12.83
CA ILE A 357 8.98 12.80 -14.27
C ILE A 357 8.77 14.30 -14.48
N PRO A 358 9.69 15.00 -15.16
CA PRO A 358 9.61 16.44 -15.32
C PRO A 358 8.43 16.83 -16.21
N MET A 359 7.79 17.95 -15.86
CA MET A 359 6.72 18.55 -16.64
C MET A 359 7.02 20.01 -16.90
N VAL A 360 6.81 20.46 -18.14
CA VAL A 360 7.19 21.82 -18.56
C VAL A 360 6.37 22.86 -17.81
N GLY A 361 7.05 23.68 -16.99
CA GLY A 361 6.45 24.73 -16.18
C GLY A 361 6.10 24.32 -14.74
N ALA A 362 6.38 23.08 -14.35
CA ALA A 362 6.33 22.64 -12.96
C ALA A 362 7.70 22.82 -12.27
N THR A 363 7.69 22.91 -10.95
CA THR A 363 8.91 22.71 -10.15
C THR A 363 9.19 21.22 -10.07
N PHE A 364 10.39 20.78 -10.46
CA PHE A 364 10.76 19.37 -10.39
C PHE A 364 11.16 18.97 -8.98
N PHE A 365 10.69 17.81 -8.52
CA PHE A 365 11.13 17.16 -7.29
C PHE A 365 11.48 15.71 -7.59
N GLY A 366 12.67 15.25 -7.20
CA GLY A 366 13.00 13.82 -7.30
C GLY A 366 14.49 13.53 -7.36
N VAL A 367 14.84 12.57 -8.21
CA VAL A 367 16.15 11.92 -8.23
C VAL A 367 17.14 12.66 -9.14
N ASP A 368 18.40 12.78 -8.71
CA ASP A 368 19.53 13.04 -9.62
C ASP A 368 19.84 11.74 -10.37
N ASN A 369 19.11 11.53 -11.47
CA ASN A 369 19.03 10.24 -12.16
C ASN A 369 20.40 9.70 -12.58
N TYR A 370 21.24 10.54 -13.20
CA TYR A 370 22.57 10.09 -13.65
C TYR A 370 23.43 9.66 -12.46
N ARG A 371 23.49 10.47 -11.40
CA ARG A 371 24.29 10.17 -10.21
C ARG A 371 23.80 8.91 -9.51
N ALA A 372 22.49 8.77 -9.32
CA ALA A 372 21.89 7.58 -8.73
C ALA A 372 22.21 6.32 -9.54
N GLY A 373 22.08 6.41 -10.87
CA GLY A 373 22.48 5.34 -11.77
C GLY A 373 23.96 4.99 -11.63
N HIS A 374 24.83 6.00 -11.64
CA HIS A 374 26.27 5.83 -11.57
C HIS A 374 26.71 5.13 -10.28
N LEU A 375 26.10 5.45 -9.12
CA LEU A 375 26.39 4.77 -7.86
C LEU A 375 26.13 3.26 -7.95
N ALA A 376 24.96 2.86 -8.46
CA ALA A 376 24.65 1.43 -8.65
C ALA A 376 25.56 0.76 -9.67
N GLY A 377 25.88 1.45 -10.77
CA GLY A 377 26.81 0.96 -11.78
C GLY A 377 28.19 0.66 -11.22
N VAL A 378 28.76 1.60 -10.46
CA VAL A 378 30.07 1.42 -9.80
C VAL A 378 30.03 0.24 -8.84
N ALA A 379 29.02 0.17 -7.97
CA ALA A 379 28.90 -0.93 -7.01
C ALA A 379 28.76 -2.30 -7.69
N LEU A 380 28.00 -2.38 -8.78
CA LEU A 380 27.94 -3.57 -9.64
C LEU A 380 29.30 -3.92 -10.22
N GLY A 381 30.01 -2.93 -10.75
CA GLY A 381 31.35 -3.11 -11.31
C GLY A 381 32.37 -3.60 -10.28
N GLU A 382 32.36 -3.05 -9.07
CA GLU A 382 33.22 -3.49 -7.97
C GLU A 382 32.93 -4.94 -7.56
N TRP A 383 31.65 -5.31 -7.50
CA TRP A 383 31.24 -6.68 -7.23
C TRP A 383 31.71 -7.63 -8.35
N VAL A 384 31.50 -7.27 -9.62
CA VAL A 384 31.95 -8.07 -10.77
C VAL A 384 33.47 -8.18 -10.83
N ALA A 385 34.20 -7.12 -10.51
CA ALA A 385 35.65 -7.13 -10.42
C ALA A 385 36.15 -8.14 -9.38
N ARG A 386 35.48 -8.20 -8.22
CA ARG A 386 35.85 -9.09 -7.11
C ARG A 386 35.43 -10.54 -7.32
N GLU A 387 34.17 -10.78 -7.70
CA GLU A 387 33.59 -12.12 -7.75
C GLU A 387 33.79 -12.81 -9.10
N TRP A 388 33.82 -12.04 -10.20
CA TRP A 388 33.90 -12.54 -11.57
C TRP A 388 35.18 -12.10 -12.30
N ASN A 389 36.17 -11.56 -11.57
CA ASN A 389 37.43 -11.05 -12.12
C ASN A 389 37.23 -10.03 -13.26
N GLY A 390 36.17 -9.22 -13.18
CA GLY A 390 35.85 -8.18 -14.17
C GLY A 390 35.17 -8.70 -15.44
N CYS A 391 34.86 -9.99 -15.52
CA CYS A 391 34.30 -10.60 -16.71
C CYS A 391 32.77 -10.71 -16.64
N ILE A 392 32.08 -10.27 -17.69
CA ILE A 392 30.66 -10.55 -17.92
C ILE A 392 30.44 -11.21 -19.29
N ASP A 393 29.52 -12.17 -19.33
CA ASP A 393 29.06 -12.80 -20.57
C ASP A 393 28.01 -11.92 -21.24
N HIS A 394 27.06 -11.42 -20.45
CA HIS A 394 25.96 -10.58 -20.90
C HIS A 394 25.61 -9.50 -19.87
N LEU A 395 25.16 -8.36 -20.37
CA LEU A 395 24.51 -7.31 -19.60
C LEU A 395 23.03 -7.26 -20.00
N LEU A 396 22.13 -7.43 -19.05
CA LEU A 396 20.70 -7.16 -19.24
C LEU A 396 20.40 -5.76 -18.69
N VAL A 397 19.75 -4.94 -19.50
CA VAL A 397 19.34 -3.59 -19.18
C VAL A 397 17.83 -3.55 -19.13
N LEU A 398 17.27 -3.49 -17.91
CA LEU A 398 15.83 -3.33 -17.72
C LEU A 398 15.50 -1.85 -17.68
N GLU A 399 14.92 -1.32 -18.75
CA GLU A 399 14.62 0.09 -18.95
C GLU A 399 13.11 0.38 -19.05
N GLU A 400 12.73 1.65 -18.91
CA GLU A 400 11.36 2.14 -19.09
C GLU A 400 11.37 3.32 -20.08
N PRO A 401 11.29 3.04 -21.40
CA PRO A 401 11.43 4.06 -22.42
C PRO A 401 10.34 5.16 -22.36
N ARG A 402 9.17 4.86 -21.77
CA ARG A 402 8.06 5.83 -21.68
C ARG A 402 8.36 6.97 -20.71
N ALA A 403 9.27 6.77 -19.75
CA ALA A 403 9.59 7.74 -18.72
C ALA A 403 10.39 8.96 -19.23
N GLY A 404 10.95 8.90 -20.44
CA GLY A 404 11.66 9.99 -21.09
C GLY A 404 13.13 10.13 -20.68
N SER A 405 13.78 11.19 -21.17
CA SER A 405 15.25 11.31 -21.17
C SER A 405 15.88 11.51 -19.80
N LEU A 406 15.16 12.11 -18.84
CA LEU A 406 15.71 12.33 -17.51
C LEU A 406 15.83 11.00 -16.73
N PRO A 407 14.80 10.14 -16.66
CA PRO A 407 14.96 8.79 -16.14
C PRO A 407 15.86 7.89 -16.98
N GLU A 408 15.92 8.06 -18.30
CA GLU A 408 16.89 7.35 -19.17
C GLU A 408 18.35 7.60 -18.74
N ALA A 409 18.66 8.82 -18.28
CA ALA A 409 19.98 9.16 -17.75
C ALA A 409 20.39 8.27 -16.55
N ARG A 410 19.43 7.68 -15.82
CA ARG A 410 19.68 6.70 -14.76
C ARG A 410 20.26 5.41 -15.29
N ILE A 411 19.70 4.89 -16.38
CA ILE A 411 20.24 3.69 -17.05
C ILE A 411 21.64 3.99 -17.60
N GLN A 412 21.81 5.15 -18.25
CA GLN A 412 23.12 5.56 -18.75
C GLN A 412 24.16 5.72 -17.62
N GLY A 413 23.76 6.25 -16.47
CA GLY A 413 24.59 6.31 -15.27
C GLY A 413 25.06 4.93 -14.83
N GLN A 414 24.15 3.94 -14.77
CA GLN A 414 24.49 2.55 -14.41
C GLN A 414 25.50 1.94 -15.38
N ILE A 415 25.29 2.11 -16.69
CA ILE A 415 26.22 1.62 -17.73
C ILE A 415 27.60 2.26 -17.55
N ASN A 416 27.65 3.58 -17.40
CA ASN A 416 28.92 4.32 -17.25
C ASN A 416 29.67 3.92 -15.98
N GLY A 417 28.96 3.82 -14.84
CA GLY A 417 29.55 3.43 -13.57
C GLY A 417 30.12 2.01 -13.62
N LEU A 418 29.40 1.07 -14.24
CA LEU A 418 29.87 -0.30 -14.45
C LEU A 418 31.13 -0.32 -15.32
N GLN A 419 31.08 0.34 -16.47
CA GLN A 419 32.19 0.37 -17.43
C GLN A 419 33.41 1.13 -16.91
N ALA A 420 33.24 2.09 -15.99
CA ALA A 420 34.35 2.76 -15.33
C ALA A 420 35.19 1.81 -14.47
N VAL A 421 34.59 0.73 -13.96
CA VAL A 421 35.28 -0.27 -13.13
C VAL A 421 35.81 -1.45 -13.94
N ILE A 422 34.98 -2.05 -14.82
CA ILE A 422 35.33 -3.29 -15.53
C ILE A 422 35.71 -3.09 -17.00
N GLY A 423 35.67 -1.85 -17.50
CA GLY A 423 35.91 -1.53 -18.90
C GLY A 423 34.67 -1.68 -19.80
N PRO A 424 34.81 -1.39 -21.11
CA PRO A 424 33.69 -1.35 -22.05
C PRO A 424 33.09 -2.73 -22.31
N ILE A 425 31.76 -2.76 -22.46
CA ILE A 425 30.99 -3.98 -22.75
C ILE A 425 30.54 -3.92 -24.21
N ALA A 426 30.77 -4.98 -24.98
CA ALA A 426 30.38 -5.04 -26.38
C ALA A 426 28.86 -5.00 -26.54
N ALA A 427 28.35 -4.20 -27.49
CA ALA A 427 26.92 -4.07 -27.76
C ALA A 427 26.24 -5.42 -28.09
N SER A 428 26.96 -6.35 -28.71
CA SER A 428 26.45 -7.71 -28.99
C SER A 428 26.19 -8.57 -27.74
N ARG A 429 26.66 -8.12 -26.58
CA ARG A 429 26.45 -8.77 -25.27
C ARG A 429 25.46 -8.01 -24.39
N THR A 430 24.94 -6.87 -24.86
CA THR A 430 24.01 -6.02 -24.12
C THR A 430 22.60 -6.21 -24.66
N HIS A 431 21.65 -6.49 -23.77
CA HIS A 431 20.25 -6.71 -24.12
C HIS A 431 19.39 -5.66 -23.41
N TYR A 432 18.66 -4.85 -24.18
CA TYR A 432 17.73 -3.86 -23.65
C TYR A 432 16.32 -4.46 -23.61
N LEU A 433 15.67 -4.38 -22.46
CA LEU A 433 14.37 -5.00 -22.20
C LEU A 433 13.47 -3.98 -21.52
N ASP A 434 12.25 -3.84 -22.02
CA ASP A 434 11.21 -3.03 -21.37
C ASP A 434 10.73 -3.71 -20.09
N CYS A 435 10.87 -3.01 -18.97
CA CYS A 435 10.50 -3.50 -17.65
C CYS A 435 9.04 -3.17 -17.27
N GLY A 436 8.37 -2.33 -18.05
CA GLY A 436 6.98 -1.91 -17.84
C GLY A 436 6.70 -1.26 -16.48
N ASN A 437 7.75 -0.79 -15.78
CA ASN A 437 7.73 -0.26 -14.42
C ASN A 437 7.11 -1.22 -13.37
N THR A 438 7.09 -2.53 -13.61
CA THR A 438 6.51 -3.54 -12.69
C THR A 438 7.35 -4.82 -12.64
N SER A 439 7.30 -5.52 -11.51
CA SER A 439 7.96 -6.82 -11.33
C SER A 439 7.47 -7.89 -12.31
N GLY A 440 6.16 -7.96 -12.59
CA GLY A 440 5.58 -8.98 -13.49
C GLY A 440 6.04 -8.87 -14.95
N VAL A 441 6.10 -7.66 -15.50
CA VAL A 441 6.62 -7.42 -16.87
C VAL A 441 8.11 -7.74 -16.91
N SER A 442 8.85 -7.30 -15.89
CA SER A 442 10.29 -7.58 -15.75
C SER A 442 10.59 -9.08 -15.65
N GLU A 443 9.81 -9.84 -14.87
CA GLU A 443 9.94 -11.31 -14.78
C GLU A 443 9.75 -11.96 -16.16
N THR A 444 8.74 -11.52 -16.89
CA THR A 444 8.40 -12.05 -18.22
C THR A 444 9.51 -11.75 -19.23
N ALA A 445 10.01 -10.52 -19.25
CA ALA A 445 11.09 -10.10 -20.15
C ALA A 445 12.39 -10.90 -19.89
N VAL A 446 12.81 -11.00 -18.63
CA VAL A 446 14.02 -11.76 -18.27
C VAL A 446 13.84 -13.26 -18.55
N SER A 447 12.68 -13.83 -18.23
CA SER A 447 12.38 -15.25 -18.52
C SER A 447 12.43 -15.59 -20.01
N THR A 448 12.21 -14.61 -20.88
CA THR A 448 12.31 -14.78 -22.34
C THR A 448 13.76 -14.81 -22.80
N ILE A 449 14.64 -14.03 -22.17
CA ILE A 449 16.05 -13.94 -22.57
C ILE A 449 16.92 -15.07 -22.01
N LEU A 450 16.73 -15.47 -20.75
CA LEU A 450 17.62 -16.48 -20.13
C LEU A 450 17.78 -17.79 -20.93
N PRO A 451 16.74 -18.34 -21.60
CA PRO A 451 16.87 -19.53 -22.44
C PRO A 451 17.70 -19.30 -23.72
N THR A 452 17.79 -18.06 -24.21
CA THR A 452 18.56 -17.71 -25.43
C THR A 452 20.07 -17.64 -25.17
N ILE A 453 20.48 -17.54 -23.90
CA ILE A 453 21.88 -17.51 -23.44
C ILE A 453 22.17 -18.64 -22.44
N PRO A 454 21.99 -19.92 -22.83
CA PRO A 454 22.01 -21.06 -21.91
C PRO A 454 23.40 -21.36 -21.33
N HIS A 455 24.47 -20.90 -22.00
CA HIS A 455 25.85 -21.12 -21.57
C HIS A 455 26.42 -20.00 -20.71
N ALA A 456 25.73 -18.87 -20.60
CA ALA A 456 26.18 -17.72 -19.83
C ALA A 456 26.16 -18.01 -18.33
N ARG A 457 27.22 -17.65 -17.63
CA ARG A 457 27.42 -17.84 -16.18
C ARG A 457 27.63 -16.53 -15.44
N HIS A 458 27.99 -15.47 -16.15
CA HIS A 458 28.22 -14.14 -15.59
C HIS A 458 27.28 -13.13 -16.26
N ILE A 459 26.04 -13.07 -15.78
CA ILE A 459 25.00 -12.18 -16.30
C ILE A 459 24.79 -11.02 -15.32
N ALA A 460 25.24 -9.83 -15.69
CA ALA A 460 24.97 -8.62 -14.91
C ALA A 460 23.63 -8.03 -15.33
N ILE A 461 22.84 -7.55 -14.35
CA ILE A 461 21.56 -6.88 -14.60
C ILE A 461 21.56 -5.51 -13.93
N ILE A 462 21.28 -4.48 -14.74
CA ILE A 462 21.00 -3.12 -14.27
C ILE A 462 19.51 -2.84 -14.46
N CYS A 463 18.91 -2.14 -13.50
CA CYS A 463 17.46 -2.01 -13.41
C CYS A 463 17.02 -0.56 -13.34
N PHE A 464 15.90 -0.25 -13.99
CA PHE A 464 15.25 1.06 -13.92
C PHE A 464 14.82 1.41 -12.49
N ASN A 465 14.25 0.43 -11.79
CA ASN A 465 13.75 0.55 -10.42
C ASN A 465 13.87 -0.80 -9.66
N ASP A 466 13.47 -0.81 -8.39
CA ASP A 466 13.48 -2.01 -7.54
C ASP A 466 12.47 -3.07 -7.99
N GLU A 467 11.30 -2.68 -8.49
CA GLU A 467 10.33 -3.61 -9.09
C GLU A 467 10.96 -4.44 -10.22
N ALA A 468 11.73 -3.80 -11.09
CA ALA A 468 12.45 -4.47 -12.16
C ALA A 468 13.52 -5.44 -11.63
N ALA A 469 14.24 -5.05 -10.58
CA ALA A 469 15.22 -5.91 -9.92
C ALA A 469 14.56 -7.16 -9.28
N LEU A 470 13.43 -6.98 -8.59
CA LEU A 470 12.67 -8.08 -7.98
C LEU A 470 12.10 -9.03 -9.04
N GLY A 471 11.54 -8.49 -10.13
CA GLY A 471 11.06 -9.29 -11.27
C GLY A 471 12.19 -10.09 -11.94
N ALA A 472 13.36 -9.48 -12.12
CA ALA A 472 14.55 -10.16 -12.65
C ALA A 472 15.00 -11.31 -11.74
N LEU A 473 15.02 -11.10 -10.42
CA LEU A 473 15.37 -12.13 -9.45
C LEU A 473 14.35 -13.28 -9.45
N GLN A 474 13.06 -12.98 -9.56
CA GLN A 474 12.01 -13.98 -9.66
C GLN A 474 12.16 -14.83 -10.93
N ALA A 475 12.44 -14.20 -12.08
CA ALA A 475 12.72 -14.91 -13.32
C ALA A 475 13.93 -15.83 -13.19
N ALA A 476 14.98 -15.35 -12.54
CA ALA A 476 16.19 -16.14 -12.27
C ALA A 476 15.90 -17.38 -11.43
N ARG A 477 15.15 -17.23 -10.33
CA ARG A 477 14.73 -18.33 -9.46
C ARG A 477 13.89 -19.36 -10.21
N LYS A 478 12.90 -18.90 -10.98
CA LYS A 478 12.02 -19.75 -11.81
C LYS A 478 12.78 -20.56 -12.86
N ASN A 479 13.79 -19.95 -13.47
CA ASN A 479 14.65 -20.61 -14.46
C ASN A 479 15.81 -21.39 -13.82
N GLN A 480 15.94 -21.41 -12.49
CA GLN A 480 17.06 -22.04 -11.75
C GLN A 480 18.44 -21.50 -12.17
N ARG A 481 18.48 -20.21 -12.52
CA ARG A 481 19.67 -19.50 -12.99
C ARG A 481 20.20 -18.48 -11.99
N GLU A 482 19.61 -18.35 -10.80
CA GLU A 482 19.99 -17.34 -9.78
C GLU A 482 21.51 -17.25 -9.58
N ARG A 483 22.22 -18.38 -9.45
CA ARG A 483 23.69 -18.40 -9.33
C ARG A 483 24.47 -17.76 -10.49
N ASP A 484 23.89 -17.64 -11.67
CA ASP A 484 24.55 -17.12 -12.87
C ASP A 484 24.40 -15.59 -13.01
N LEU A 485 23.72 -14.92 -12.07
CA LEU A 485 23.39 -13.49 -12.18
C LEU A 485 23.82 -12.66 -10.97
N VAL A 486 23.91 -11.36 -11.21
CA VAL A 486 24.01 -10.30 -10.20
C VAL A 486 23.15 -9.11 -10.62
N ILE A 487 22.46 -8.49 -9.67
CA ILE A 487 21.43 -7.48 -9.92
C ILE A 487 21.67 -6.28 -9.01
N VAL A 488 21.50 -5.06 -9.54
CA VAL A 488 21.39 -3.83 -8.75
C VAL A 488 20.05 -3.14 -8.97
N GLY A 489 19.47 -2.61 -7.89
CA GLY A 489 18.20 -1.90 -7.89
C GLY A 489 18.34 -0.37 -7.87
N GLN A 490 17.19 0.30 -7.90
CA GLN A 490 17.02 1.76 -7.86
C GLN A 490 15.71 2.08 -7.11
N GLY A 491 15.78 2.79 -5.99
CA GLY A 491 14.66 3.17 -5.14
C GLY A 491 14.95 2.97 -3.65
N GLY A 492 15.48 1.80 -3.31
CA GLY A 492 15.68 1.32 -1.94
C GLY A 492 14.37 1.20 -1.17
N ASP A 493 13.30 0.66 -1.74
CA ASP A 493 12.02 0.44 -1.03
C ASP A 493 12.06 -0.75 -0.04
N ARG A 494 11.01 -0.90 0.77
CA ARG A 494 10.93 -1.95 1.80
C ARG A 494 11.07 -3.39 1.28
N LEU A 495 10.63 -3.69 0.06
CA LEU A 495 10.70 -5.03 -0.50
C LEU A 495 12.13 -5.37 -0.88
N ILE A 496 12.83 -4.47 -1.58
CA ILE A 496 14.23 -4.74 -1.95
C ILE A 496 15.15 -4.75 -0.75
N ARG A 497 14.88 -3.93 0.29
CA ARG A 497 15.63 -3.98 1.55
C ARG A 497 15.61 -5.37 2.18
N SER A 498 14.48 -6.09 2.07
CA SER A 498 14.35 -7.46 2.58
C SER A 498 15.23 -8.45 1.81
N GLU A 499 15.34 -8.29 0.48
CA GLU A 499 16.25 -9.08 -0.34
C GLU A 499 17.72 -8.73 -0.10
N ILE A 500 18.07 -7.45 0.09
CA ILE A 500 19.44 -7.02 0.40
C ILE A 500 19.92 -7.60 1.75
N ARG A 501 19.02 -7.77 2.73
CA ARG A 501 19.37 -8.42 4.02
C ARG A 501 19.74 -9.89 3.85
N ASN A 502 19.21 -10.57 2.83
CA ASN A 502 19.48 -11.98 2.61
C ASN A 502 20.89 -12.16 2.00
N PRO A 503 21.85 -12.77 2.72
CA PRO A 503 23.22 -12.95 2.23
C PRO A 503 23.32 -13.85 0.99
N HIS A 504 22.25 -14.61 0.68
CA HIS A 504 22.19 -15.48 -0.48
C HIS A 504 21.49 -14.84 -1.68
N SER A 505 20.94 -13.63 -1.53
CA SER A 505 20.30 -12.94 -2.65
C SER A 505 21.33 -12.54 -3.70
N ARG A 506 20.85 -12.41 -4.94
CA ARG A 506 21.63 -11.90 -6.06
C ARG A 506 21.36 -10.44 -6.36
N ILE A 507 20.46 -9.82 -5.61
CA ILE A 507 20.38 -8.37 -5.51
C ILE A 507 21.43 -7.94 -4.50
N ILE A 508 22.53 -7.34 -4.99
CA ILE A 508 23.66 -6.95 -4.14
C ILE A 508 23.45 -5.59 -3.46
N GLY A 509 22.46 -4.85 -3.92
CA GLY A 509 22.16 -3.51 -3.42
C GLY A 509 21.18 -2.75 -4.29
N SER A 510 20.79 -1.58 -3.81
CA SER A 510 19.93 -0.63 -4.53
C SER A 510 20.30 0.80 -4.16
N THR A 511 20.25 1.73 -5.12
CA THR A 511 20.42 3.15 -4.79
C THR A 511 19.14 3.68 -4.13
N ALA A 512 19.21 4.05 -2.85
CA ALA A 512 18.08 4.53 -2.09
C ALA A 512 17.71 5.97 -2.40
N TYR A 513 16.40 6.20 -2.51
CA TYR A 513 15.78 7.50 -2.68
C TYR A 513 15.07 8.00 -1.42
N MET A 514 14.92 7.14 -0.40
CA MET A 514 14.26 7.48 0.87
C MET A 514 12.83 8.03 0.65
N PRO A 515 11.94 7.29 -0.04
CA PRO A 515 10.59 7.77 -0.37
C PRO A 515 9.79 8.18 0.86
N GLU A 516 10.04 7.55 2.02
CA GLU A 516 9.41 7.91 3.29
C GLU A 516 9.69 9.35 3.75
N ARG A 517 10.75 9.98 3.22
CA ARG A 517 11.15 11.37 3.51
C ARG A 517 10.67 12.37 2.45
N TYR A 518 10.05 11.91 1.36
CA TYR A 518 9.57 12.81 0.31
C TYR A 518 8.49 13.75 0.81
N GLY A 519 7.57 13.26 1.62
CA GLY A 519 6.41 14.05 2.05
C GLY A 519 6.76 15.31 2.82
N GLU A 520 7.74 15.27 3.72
CA GLU A 520 8.20 16.44 4.46
C GLU A 520 8.76 17.50 3.49
N LYS A 521 9.67 17.10 2.59
CA LYS A 521 10.29 18.01 1.62
C LYS A 521 9.30 18.54 0.58
N LEU A 522 8.38 17.70 0.11
CA LEU A 522 7.32 18.09 -0.83
C LEU A 522 6.36 19.10 -0.19
N MET A 523 6.00 18.87 1.07
CA MET A 523 5.14 19.80 1.83
C MET A 523 5.85 21.14 2.04
N GLU A 524 7.11 21.12 2.45
CA GLU A 524 7.92 22.33 2.58
C GLU A 524 7.98 23.11 1.27
N LEU A 525 8.30 22.44 0.16
CA LEU A 525 8.36 23.03 -1.17
C LEU A 525 7.01 23.62 -1.60
N ALA A 526 5.92 22.90 -1.36
CA ALA A 526 4.57 23.36 -1.67
C ALA A 526 4.23 24.66 -0.93
N LEU A 527 4.54 24.72 0.36
CA LEU A 527 4.30 25.91 1.18
C LEU A 527 5.18 27.10 0.76
N GLN A 528 6.43 26.87 0.38
CA GLN A 528 7.31 27.93 -0.15
C GLN A 528 6.73 28.53 -1.44
N ILE A 529 6.28 27.68 -2.36
CA ILE A 529 5.63 28.12 -3.61
C ILE A 529 4.37 28.94 -3.31
N LEU A 530 3.50 28.46 -2.42
CA LEU A 530 2.25 29.12 -2.06
C LEU A 530 2.47 30.47 -1.34
N ARG A 531 3.58 30.64 -0.63
CA ARG A 531 3.98 31.92 -0.01
C ARG A 531 4.62 32.90 -1.00
N GLY A 532 4.83 32.49 -2.25
CA GLY A 532 5.52 33.29 -3.26
C GLY A 532 7.02 33.39 -3.04
N GLU A 533 7.61 32.45 -2.29
CA GLU A 533 9.05 32.38 -2.07
C GLU A 533 9.77 31.90 -3.35
N SER A 534 11.03 32.29 -3.51
CA SER A 534 11.84 31.83 -4.64
C SER A 534 12.31 30.40 -4.37
N VAL A 535 11.85 29.44 -5.19
CA VAL A 535 12.28 28.04 -5.16
C VAL A 535 13.15 27.70 -6.37
N PRO A 536 14.13 26.78 -6.24
CA PRO A 536 14.87 26.31 -7.40
C PRO A 536 13.95 25.54 -8.36
N PRO A 537 14.24 25.54 -9.68
CA PRO A 537 13.42 24.83 -10.66
C PRO A 537 13.46 23.31 -10.51
N ALA A 538 14.46 22.78 -9.80
CA ALA A 538 14.61 21.37 -9.48
C ALA A 538 15.14 21.21 -8.05
N VAL A 539 14.49 20.35 -7.28
CA VAL A 539 14.89 19.91 -5.94
C VAL A 539 15.23 18.44 -6.01
N TYR A 540 16.47 18.10 -5.65
CA TYR A 540 16.95 16.72 -5.65
C TYR A 540 17.01 16.14 -4.25
N ILE A 541 16.71 14.85 -4.16
CA ILE A 541 16.96 14.05 -2.97
C ILE A 541 18.41 13.54 -2.92
N ASP A 542 18.86 13.19 -1.72
CA ASP A 542 20.18 12.58 -1.52
C ASP A 542 20.16 11.10 -1.91
N HIS A 543 21.28 10.60 -2.42
CA HIS A 543 21.43 9.22 -2.88
C HIS A 543 22.48 8.48 -2.06
N VAL A 544 22.16 7.27 -1.65
CA VAL A 544 23.12 6.31 -1.09
C VAL A 544 22.91 4.95 -1.74
N PHE A 545 24.00 4.25 -2.07
CA PHE A 545 23.89 2.85 -2.48
C PHE A 545 23.78 1.96 -1.24
N LEU A 546 22.62 1.33 -1.06
CA LEU A 546 22.39 0.38 0.01
C LEU A 546 23.06 -0.95 -0.32
N THR A 547 23.82 -1.46 0.64
CA THR A 547 24.41 -2.79 0.62
C THR A 547 23.99 -3.52 1.90
N GLN A 548 24.24 -4.83 1.97
CA GLN A 548 24.02 -5.57 3.20
C GLN A 548 24.79 -4.97 4.40
N GLU A 549 25.96 -4.36 4.16
CA GLU A 549 26.83 -3.83 5.21
C GLU A 549 26.33 -2.52 5.82
N ASN A 550 25.73 -1.64 5.00
CA ASN A 550 25.33 -0.31 5.44
C ASN A 550 23.81 -0.17 5.65
N LEU A 551 23.01 -1.15 5.25
CA LEU A 551 21.56 -1.06 5.26
C LEU A 551 21.00 -0.69 6.64
N GLU A 552 21.52 -1.31 7.70
CA GLU A 552 21.06 -1.08 9.08
C GLU A 552 21.40 0.31 9.62
N GLN A 553 22.35 1.03 9.00
CA GLN A 553 22.65 2.42 9.36
C GLN A 553 21.54 3.38 8.90
N TYR A 554 20.87 3.04 7.80
CA TYR A 554 19.80 3.86 7.20
C TYR A 554 18.41 3.35 7.59
N TYR A 555 18.26 2.03 7.73
CA TYR A 555 16.98 1.36 7.99
C TYR A 555 17.18 0.25 9.04
N PRO A 556 17.34 0.59 10.33
CA PRO A 556 17.49 -0.39 11.39
C PRO A 556 16.24 -1.27 11.51
N VAL A 557 16.41 -2.56 11.81
CA VAL A 557 15.30 -3.43 12.24
C VAL A 557 14.86 -2.98 13.64
N GLY A 558 13.65 -2.39 13.73
CA GLY A 558 12.98 -2.05 14.98
C GLY A 558 12.47 -3.26 15.75
#